data_AF-B6ESR6-F1
#
_entry.id   AF-B6ESR6-F1
#
_cell.length_a   1.000
_cell.length_b   1.000
_cell.length_c   1.000
_cell.angle_alpha   90.00
_cell.angle_beta   90.00
_cell.angle_gamma   90.00
#
_symmetry.space_group_name_H-M   'P 1'
#
loop_
_entity.id
_entity.type
_entity.pdbx_description
1 polymer ?
#
loop_
_entity_poly.entity_id
_entity_poly.type
_entity_poly.pdbx_seq_one_letter_code
_entity_poly.pdbx_strand_id
1 'polypeptide(L)'
;MKNESTYPIGTPGTAWNDAEKAEWLASMTVKRSYQEEVATKINALSDRFDVSQYGALSYDEARFPLLCIKTRQWDRSKPTILITGGVHGYETSGVHGAWCIAICRYQSGALFSLV
;
A
#
# COMPACT_ATOMS: atom_id res chain seq x y z
N MET A 1 -10.28 -23.25 28.86
CA MET A 1 -11.13 -23.37 27.66
C MET A 1 -10.28 -22.98 26.46
N LYS A 2 -9.92 -23.92 25.59
CA LYS A 2 -9.28 -23.60 24.30
C LYS A 2 -10.42 -23.32 23.32
N ASN A 3 -10.50 -22.10 22.81
CA ASN A 3 -11.34 -21.81 21.65
C ASN A 3 -10.69 -22.49 20.45
N GLU A 4 -11.21 -23.65 20.05
CA GLU A 4 -10.91 -24.25 18.75
C GLU A 4 -11.70 -23.50 17.67
N SER A 5 -11.31 -22.25 17.40
CA SER A 5 -11.72 -21.60 16.17
C SER A 5 -10.88 -22.21 15.05
N THR A 6 -11.36 -23.30 14.43
CA THR A 6 -10.75 -23.86 13.24
C THR A 6 -10.96 -22.88 12.08
N TYR A 7 -9.91 -22.67 11.29
CA TYR A 7 -10.03 -21.90 10.06
C TYR A 7 -10.84 -22.72 9.04
N PRO A 8 -11.73 -22.11 8.23
CA PRO A 8 -12.64 -22.85 7.36
C PRO A 8 -11.95 -23.62 6.21
N ILE A 9 -10.68 -23.29 5.91
CA ILE A 9 -9.90 -23.90 4.84
C ILE A 9 -8.67 -24.60 5.43
N GLY A 10 -8.47 -25.85 5.00
CA GLY A 10 -7.29 -26.67 5.31
C GLY A 10 -7.39 -27.53 6.57
N THR A 11 -6.34 -28.33 6.79
CA THR A 11 -6.26 -29.29 7.90
C THR A 11 -5.22 -28.85 8.94
N PRO A 12 -5.56 -28.77 10.24
CA PRO A 12 -4.60 -28.41 11.29
C PRO A 12 -3.34 -29.28 11.26
N GLY A 13 -2.17 -28.67 11.38
CA GLY A 13 -0.88 -29.37 11.31
C GLY A 13 -0.41 -29.73 9.89
N THR A 14 -1.21 -29.43 8.85
CA THR A 14 -0.84 -29.62 7.44
C THR A 14 -0.73 -28.26 6.74
N ALA A 15 0.37 -28.04 6.02
CA ALA A 15 0.53 -26.82 5.22
C ALA A 15 -0.43 -26.83 4.03
N TRP A 16 -0.94 -25.64 3.66
CA TRP A 16 -1.85 -25.54 2.53
C TRP A 16 -1.19 -25.89 1.20
N ASN A 17 -1.88 -26.74 0.43
CA ASN A 17 -1.58 -26.99 -0.96
C ASN A 17 -2.12 -25.88 -1.87
N ASP A 18 -1.88 -26.00 -3.17
CA ASP A 18 -2.26 -24.96 -4.13
C ASP A 18 -3.77 -24.85 -4.35
N ALA A 19 -4.52 -25.95 -4.18
CA ALA A 19 -5.98 -25.92 -4.25
C ALA A 19 -6.59 -25.16 -3.06
N GLU A 20 -6.08 -25.36 -1.86
CA GLU A 20 -6.52 -24.66 -0.65
C GLU A 20 -6.19 -23.15 -0.72
N LYS A 21 -5.00 -22.79 -1.24
CA LYS A 21 -4.64 -21.38 -1.49
C LYS A 21 -5.56 -20.75 -2.55
N ALA A 22 -5.90 -21.49 -3.60
CA ALA A 22 -6.81 -21.01 -4.64
C ALA A 22 -8.25 -20.84 -4.11
N GLU A 23 -8.72 -21.76 -3.27
CA GLU A 23 -10.01 -21.65 -2.58
C GLU A 23 -10.05 -20.40 -1.68
N TRP A 24 -9.00 -20.18 -0.90
CA TRP A 24 -8.88 -18.97 -0.08
C TRP A 24 -8.92 -17.71 -0.94
N LEU A 25 -8.16 -17.67 -2.03
CA LEU A 25 -8.15 -16.52 -2.94
C LEU A 25 -9.53 -16.28 -3.57
N ALA A 26 -10.24 -17.33 -3.96
CA ALA A 26 -11.59 -17.24 -4.53
C ALA A 26 -12.63 -16.73 -3.51
N SER A 27 -12.40 -16.94 -2.22
CA SER A 27 -13.25 -16.40 -1.14
C SER A 27 -13.04 -14.90 -0.90
N MET A 28 -11.93 -14.32 -1.38
CA MET A 28 -11.64 -12.91 -1.21
C MET A 28 -12.53 -12.07 -2.13
N THR A 29 -13.14 -11.03 -1.57
CA THR A 29 -14.00 -10.09 -2.32
C THR A 29 -13.47 -8.67 -2.19
N VAL A 30 -13.59 -7.90 -3.27
CA VAL A 30 -13.22 -6.48 -3.29
C VAL A 30 -14.16 -5.72 -2.35
N LYS A 31 -13.60 -5.07 -1.33
CA LYS A 31 -14.38 -4.26 -0.36
C LYS A 31 -14.26 -2.74 -0.59
N ARG A 32 -13.25 -2.31 -1.32
CA ARG A 32 -12.92 -0.90 -1.59
C ARG A 32 -12.09 -0.74 -2.86
N SER A 33 -11.98 0.49 -3.34
CA SER A 33 -11.25 0.85 -4.55
C SER A 33 -9.90 1.50 -4.21
N TYR A 34 -8.79 0.85 -4.60
CA TYR A 34 -7.46 1.46 -4.53
C TYR A 34 -7.37 2.75 -5.36
N GLN A 35 -8.00 2.75 -6.54
CA GLN A 35 -7.99 3.88 -7.45
C GLN A 35 -8.59 5.13 -6.80
N GLU A 36 -9.73 4.99 -6.13
CA GLU A 36 -10.45 6.08 -5.49
C GLU A 36 -9.81 6.50 -4.17
N GLU A 37 -9.44 5.52 -3.32
CA GLU A 37 -8.96 5.82 -1.98
C GLU A 37 -7.50 6.28 -1.94
N VAL A 38 -6.68 5.88 -2.93
CA VAL A 38 -5.23 6.08 -2.92
C VAL A 38 -4.72 6.74 -4.20
N ALA A 39 -4.79 6.07 -5.35
CA ALA A 39 -4.09 6.51 -6.56
C ALA A 39 -4.51 7.91 -7.02
N THR A 40 -5.83 8.17 -7.07
CA THR A 40 -6.36 9.49 -7.44
C THR A 40 -5.89 10.59 -6.49
N LYS A 41 -5.85 10.32 -5.17
CA LYS A 41 -5.42 11.29 -4.16
C LYS A 41 -3.93 11.56 -4.21
N ILE A 42 -3.11 10.56 -4.54
CA ILE A 42 -1.67 10.72 -4.74
C ILE A 42 -1.40 11.54 -6.01
N ASN A 43 -2.07 11.22 -7.11
CA ASN A 43 -1.90 11.93 -8.37
C ASN A 43 -2.28 13.42 -8.26
N ALA A 44 -3.29 13.76 -7.45
CA ALA A 44 -3.64 15.16 -7.16
C ALA A 44 -2.52 15.97 -6.46
N LEU A 45 -1.45 15.32 -6.00
CA LEU A 45 -0.29 15.98 -5.39
C LEU A 45 0.80 16.33 -6.41
N SER A 46 0.62 16.01 -7.69
CA SER A 46 1.58 16.25 -8.77
C SER A 46 2.01 17.71 -8.91
N ASP A 47 1.16 18.66 -8.52
CA ASP A 47 1.47 20.09 -8.60
C ASP A 47 2.52 20.54 -7.58
N ARG A 48 2.64 19.80 -6.46
CA ARG A 48 3.49 20.16 -5.32
C ARG A 48 4.70 19.23 -5.19
N PHE A 49 4.59 18.00 -5.64
CA PHE A 49 5.60 16.95 -5.51
C PHE A 49 5.99 16.39 -6.87
N ASP A 50 7.07 15.63 -6.89
CA ASP A 50 7.39 14.75 -8.01
C ASP A 50 6.72 13.39 -7.74
N VAL A 51 5.63 13.12 -8.43
CA VAL A 51 4.88 11.87 -8.33
C VAL A 51 5.30 10.97 -9.47
N SER A 52 5.79 9.77 -9.16
CA SER A 52 6.23 8.81 -10.17
C SER A 52 5.73 7.41 -9.85
N GLN A 53 5.36 6.68 -10.90
CA GLN A 53 5.08 5.25 -10.80
C GLN A 53 6.40 4.47 -10.88
N TYR A 54 6.69 3.65 -9.87
CA TYR A 54 7.92 2.84 -9.82
C TYR A 54 7.69 1.36 -10.17
N GLY A 55 6.43 0.95 -10.30
CA GLY A 55 6.06 -0.41 -10.70
C GLY A 55 4.54 -0.59 -10.78
N ALA A 56 4.10 -1.83 -10.91
CA ALA A 56 2.70 -2.23 -10.80
C ALA A 56 2.63 -3.70 -10.35
N LEU A 57 1.53 -4.09 -9.70
CA LEU A 57 1.34 -5.49 -9.32
C LEU A 57 0.87 -6.30 -10.52
N SER A 58 1.57 -7.40 -10.82
CA SER A 58 1.29 -8.27 -11.97
C SER A 58 -0.09 -8.96 -11.93
N TYR A 59 -0.79 -8.89 -10.80
CA TYR A 59 -2.16 -9.40 -10.68
C TYR A 59 -3.13 -8.60 -11.55
N ASP A 60 -2.98 -7.28 -11.57
CA ASP A 60 -3.74 -6.35 -12.41
C ASP A 60 -2.98 -5.02 -12.42
N GLU A 61 -2.08 -4.87 -13.39
CA GLU A 61 -1.13 -3.75 -13.42
C GLU A 61 -1.82 -2.39 -13.58
N ALA A 62 -2.93 -2.35 -14.32
CA ALA A 62 -3.72 -1.14 -14.52
C ALA A 62 -4.44 -0.72 -13.25
N ARG A 63 -4.90 -1.70 -12.46
CA ARG A 63 -5.63 -1.47 -11.22
C ARG A 63 -4.72 -1.16 -10.03
N PHE A 64 -3.49 -1.68 -10.03
CA PHE A 64 -2.57 -1.56 -8.91
C PHE A 64 -1.19 -1.00 -9.34
N PRO A 65 -1.13 0.25 -9.85
CA PRO A 65 0.13 0.94 -10.04
C PRO A 65 0.77 1.25 -8.68
N LEU A 66 2.08 1.11 -8.58
CA LEU A 66 2.84 1.44 -7.36
C LEU A 66 3.44 2.84 -7.51
N LEU A 67 3.05 3.75 -6.62
CA LEU A 67 3.34 5.17 -6.71
C LEU A 67 4.31 5.63 -5.61
N CYS A 68 5.22 6.54 -5.95
CA CYS A 68 6.05 7.25 -4.98
C CYS A 68 5.97 8.76 -5.18
N ILE A 69 6.17 9.48 -4.09
CA ILE A 69 6.08 10.94 -4.01
C ILE A 69 7.39 11.47 -3.46
N LYS A 70 8.03 12.36 -4.19
CA LYS A 70 9.32 12.95 -3.81
C LYS A 70 9.18 14.47 -3.70
N THR A 71 9.91 15.07 -2.77
CA THR A 71 10.02 16.54 -2.73
C THR A 71 10.85 17.04 -3.93
N ARG A 72 10.40 18.11 -4.59
CA ARG A 72 11.02 18.60 -5.84
C ARG A 72 12.42 19.18 -5.64
N GLN A 73 12.60 19.98 -4.59
CA GLN A 73 13.87 20.65 -4.30
C GLN A 73 14.73 19.77 -3.40
N TRP A 74 15.24 18.68 -3.96
CA TRP A 74 16.12 17.77 -3.24
C TRP A 74 17.46 18.45 -2.96
N ASP A 75 17.81 18.56 -1.68
CA ASP A 75 19.09 19.11 -1.22
C ASP A 75 19.96 17.96 -0.69
N ARG A 76 21.10 17.72 -1.34
CA ARG A 76 22.02 16.62 -0.95
C ARG A 76 22.69 16.85 0.40
N SER A 77 22.65 18.08 0.93
CA SER A 77 23.16 18.39 2.27
C SER A 77 22.17 18.01 3.39
N LYS A 78 20.91 17.71 3.06
CA LYS A 78 19.88 17.36 4.03
C LYS A 78 19.75 15.84 4.18
N PRO A 79 19.41 15.33 5.39
CA PRO A 79 19.11 13.93 5.58
C PRO A 79 17.88 13.53 4.75
N THR A 80 17.92 12.33 4.18
CA THR A 80 16.79 11.74 3.45
C THR A 80 15.99 10.84 4.39
N ILE A 81 14.67 10.99 4.37
CA ILE A 81 13.74 10.17 5.14
C ILE A 81 12.86 9.40 4.16
N LEU A 82 12.68 8.10 4.39
CA LEU A 82 11.72 7.26 3.68
C LEU A 82 10.55 6.93 4.60
N ILE A 83 9.34 7.19 4.14
CA ILE A 83 8.10 6.76 4.79
C ILE A 83 7.40 5.76 3.88
N THR A 84 6.91 4.66 4.45
CA THR A 84 6.13 3.63 3.75
C THR A 84 4.78 3.44 4.42
N GLY A 85 3.71 3.40 3.63
CA GLY A 85 2.37 3.00 4.08
C GLY A 85 1.83 1.90 3.18
N GLY A 86 0.88 1.10 3.69
CA GLY A 86 0.15 0.10 2.88
C GLY A 86 0.84 -1.24 2.65
N VAL A 87 1.92 -1.54 3.39
CA VAL A 87 2.58 -2.87 3.36
C VAL A 87 1.59 -4.00 3.60
N HIS A 88 0.66 -3.81 4.55
CA HIS A 88 -0.52 -4.66 4.68
C HIS A 88 -1.76 -3.88 4.25
N GLY A 89 -2.36 -4.31 3.13
CA GLY A 89 -3.46 -3.59 2.50
C GLY A 89 -4.71 -3.43 3.35
N TYR A 90 -4.90 -4.19 4.44
CA TYR A 90 -6.04 -4.04 5.36
C TYR A 90 -5.83 -2.91 6.40
N GLU A 91 -4.59 -2.46 6.63
CA GLU A 91 -4.20 -1.42 7.60
C GLU A 91 -4.34 -0.02 7.00
N THR A 92 -5.59 0.45 6.88
CA THR A 92 -5.92 1.73 6.21
C THR A 92 -5.23 2.96 6.79
N SER A 93 -5.01 2.99 8.10
CA SER A 93 -4.41 4.13 8.79
C SER A 93 -2.96 4.37 8.37
N GLY A 94 -2.21 3.32 8.00
CA GLY A 94 -0.84 3.47 7.50
C GLY A 94 -0.79 4.20 6.16
N VAL A 95 -1.70 3.85 5.24
CA VAL A 95 -1.83 4.50 3.93
C VAL A 95 -2.24 5.96 4.10
N HIS A 96 -3.32 6.23 4.83
CA HIS A 96 -3.79 7.60 5.03
C HIS A 96 -2.84 8.45 5.89
N GLY A 97 -2.12 7.83 6.83
CA GLY A 97 -1.12 8.49 7.65
C GLY A 97 0.07 8.96 6.83
N ALA A 98 0.63 8.10 5.98
CA ALA A 98 1.73 8.47 5.08
C ALA A 98 1.31 9.62 4.12
N TRP A 99 0.10 9.56 3.58
CA TRP A 99 -0.49 10.64 2.78
C TRP A 99 -0.66 11.95 3.58
N CYS A 100 -1.15 11.87 4.82
CA CYS A 100 -1.33 13.03 5.70
C CYS A 100 0.00 13.71 6.03
N ILE A 101 1.08 12.95 6.28
CA ILE A 101 2.41 13.54 6.53
C ILE A 101 2.87 14.34 5.30
N ALA A 102 2.69 13.80 4.09
CA ALA A 102 3.06 14.50 2.86
C ALA A 102 2.31 15.85 2.71
N ILE A 103 1.01 15.90 3.00
CA ILE A 103 0.20 17.11 2.80
C ILE A 103 0.32 18.12 3.95
N CYS A 104 0.26 17.66 5.20
CA CYS A 104 0.13 18.50 6.40
C CYS A 104 1.46 18.95 6.99
N ARG A 105 2.57 18.25 6.69
CA ARG A 105 3.88 18.49 7.33
C ARG A 105 4.99 18.79 6.34
N TYR A 106 4.67 19.32 5.16
CA TYR A 106 5.67 19.69 4.14
C TYR A 106 6.81 20.52 4.74
N GLN A 107 7.96 19.88 4.92
CA GLN A 107 9.26 20.49 5.16
C GLN A 107 10.20 19.94 4.08
N SER A 108 10.97 20.82 3.43
CA SER A 108 11.81 20.47 2.29
C SER A 108 12.82 19.36 2.64
N GLY A 109 12.71 18.17 2.03
CA GLY A 109 13.71 17.09 2.16
C GLY A 109 13.19 15.64 2.37
N ALA A 110 11.89 15.38 2.42
CA ALA A 110 11.37 14.02 2.64
C ALA A 110 11.04 13.26 1.34
N LEU A 111 11.25 11.94 1.37
CA LEU A 111 10.83 10.97 0.35
C LEU A 111 9.67 10.13 0.92
N PHE A 112 8.55 10.10 0.22
CA PHE A 112 7.37 9.34 0.62
C PHE A 112 7.11 8.24 -0.41
N SER A 113 7.08 6.99 0.02
CA SER A 113 6.62 5.86 -0.79
C SER A 113 5.34 5.34 -0.19
N LEU A 114 4.28 5.16 -0.98
CA LEU A 114 3.11 4.42 -0.52
C LEU A 114 2.97 3.19 -1.41
N VAL A 115 2.91 2.03 -0.77
CA VAL A 115 2.56 0.76 -1.42
C VAL A 115 1.04 0.66 -1.41
#